data_AF-A0AAD5TZP9-F1
#
_entry.id   AF-A0AAD5TZP9-F1
#
_cell.length_a   1.000
_cell.length_b   1.000
_cell.length_c   1.000
_cell.angle_alpha   90.00
_cell.angle_beta   90.00
_cell.angle_gamma   90.00
#
_symmetry.space_group_name_H-M   'P 1'
#
loop_
_entity.id
_entity.type
_entity.pdbx_description
1 polymer ?
#
loop_
_entity_poly.entity_id
_entity_poly.type
_entity_poly.pdbx_seq_one_letter_code
_entity_poly.pdbx_strand_id
1 'polypeptide(L)'
;MVHVVFMHHGLWGNHSHLDYIAKKLEHKYKEDLIIGLIDKNSGLHTYDGIDVLGDESVRWVENFLFDKPDVTEVSFIGYSLGGLVMRYTVGKLYHKKFFDKYTPVNFITFASPHLGASKLPNKIFNHLFNFFSGNIALRTGKQIALLDHFLNGLPLLVIMSNPNYCFFQALELFKRRALFTNVLNDRMITYTSGSISVSIENVATNSFNVE
;
A
#
# COMPACT_ATOMS: atom_id res chain seq x y z
N MET A 1 -22.28 1.66 14.23
CA MET A 1 -20.88 1.21 14.30
C MET A 1 -20.18 1.86 13.12
N VAL A 2 -19.19 2.73 13.34
CA VAL A 2 -18.61 3.51 12.23
C VAL A 2 -17.33 2.86 11.73
N HIS A 3 -17.24 2.66 10.41
CA HIS A 3 -16.10 2.11 9.70
C HIS A 3 -15.30 3.24 9.04
N VAL A 4 -13.98 3.33 9.28
CA VAL A 4 -13.08 4.21 8.49
C VAL A 4 -12.28 3.43 7.44
N VAL A 5 -12.26 3.92 6.19
CA VAL A 5 -11.41 3.40 5.13
C VAL A 5 -10.30 4.41 4.84
N PHE A 6 -9.08 4.07 5.25
CA PHE A 6 -7.89 4.83 4.92
C PHE A 6 -7.41 4.48 3.52
N MET A 7 -7.11 5.48 2.70
CA MET A 7 -6.59 5.28 1.36
C MET A 7 -5.31 6.08 1.13
N HIS A 8 -4.34 5.49 0.43
CA HIS A 8 -3.07 6.14 0.11
C HIS A 8 -2.72 6.01 -1.37
N HIS A 9 -2.37 7.13 -2.00
CA HIS A 9 -2.08 7.19 -3.43
C HIS A 9 -0.65 6.75 -3.76
N GLY A 10 -0.42 6.54 -5.06
CA GLY A 10 0.86 6.12 -5.61
C GLY A 10 1.88 7.25 -5.77
N LEU A 11 3.01 6.90 -6.39
CA LEU A 11 4.08 7.85 -6.74
C LEU A 11 3.56 8.94 -7.69
N TRP A 12 3.99 10.19 -7.48
CA TRP A 12 3.58 11.39 -8.27
C TRP A 12 2.08 11.67 -8.30
N GLY A 13 1.32 10.99 -7.45
CA GLY A 13 -0.09 11.26 -7.29
C GLY A 13 -0.37 12.39 -6.32
N ASN A 14 -1.65 12.57 -6.09
CA ASN A 14 -2.23 13.26 -4.96
C ASN A 14 -3.51 12.51 -4.55
N HIS A 15 -4.16 12.92 -3.47
CA HIS A 15 -5.36 12.25 -2.97
C HIS A 15 -6.49 12.13 -4.01
N SER A 16 -6.61 13.05 -4.98
CA SER A 16 -7.69 13.04 -5.97
C SER A 16 -7.67 11.82 -6.91
N HIS A 17 -6.53 11.13 -7.02
CA HIS A 17 -6.44 9.87 -7.76
C HIS A 17 -7.34 8.77 -7.18
N LEU A 18 -7.75 8.91 -5.92
CA LEU A 18 -8.63 7.98 -5.23
C LEU A 18 -10.09 8.45 -5.17
N ASP A 19 -10.39 9.66 -5.66
CA ASP A 19 -11.72 10.29 -5.57
C ASP A 19 -12.81 9.40 -6.14
N TYR A 20 -12.55 8.72 -7.26
CA TYR A 20 -13.56 7.86 -7.89
C TYR A 20 -13.97 6.72 -6.95
N ILE A 21 -12.99 6.05 -6.33
CA ILE A 21 -13.23 4.94 -5.41
C ILE A 21 -13.89 5.46 -4.13
N ALA A 22 -13.37 6.57 -3.57
CA ALA A 22 -13.91 7.22 -2.40
C ALA A 22 -15.39 7.57 -2.57
N LYS A 23 -15.73 8.32 -3.63
CA LYS A 23 -17.11 8.75 -3.92
C LYS A 23 -18.04 7.56 -4.14
N LYS A 24 -17.58 6.49 -4.78
CA LYS A 24 -18.38 5.28 -4.98
C LYS A 24 -18.67 4.54 -3.67
N LEU A 25 -17.69 4.47 -2.77
CA LEU A 25 -17.88 3.86 -1.46
C LEU A 25 -18.77 4.71 -0.55
N GLU A 26 -18.54 6.02 -0.49
CA GLU A 26 -19.38 6.97 0.26
C GLU A 26 -20.83 6.92 -0.22
N HIS A 27 -21.06 6.90 -1.53
CA HIS A 27 -22.41 6.82 -2.08
C HIS A 27 -23.12 5.50 -1.70
N LYS A 28 -22.38 4.39 -1.62
CA LYS A 28 -22.93 3.06 -1.32
C LYS A 28 -23.19 2.86 0.19
N TYR A 29 -22.32 3.39 1.05
CA TYR A 29 -22.33 3.08 2.50
C TYR A 29 -22.56 4.29 3.43
N LYS A 30 -22.72 5.50 2.87
CA LYS A 30 -23.17 6.76 3.50
C LYS A 30 -22.85 6.93 4.99
N GLU A 31 -23.79 6.60 5.88
CA GLU A 31 -23.69 6.94 7.31
C GLU A 31 -22.81 5.98 8.12
N ASP A 32 -22.51 4.80 7.59
CA ASP A 32 -21.69 3.79 8.26
C ASP A 32 -20.21 3.87 7.88
N LEU A 33 -19.86 4.72 6.91
CA LEU A 33 -18.53 4.77 6.31
C LEU A 33 -17.93 6.17 6.27
N ILE A 34 -16.72 6.30 6.80
CA ILE A 34 -15.90 7.51 6.69
C ILE A 34 -14.68 7.19 5.82
N ILE A 35 -14.35 8.10 4.88
CA ILE A 35 -13.15 7.97 4.06
C ILE A 35 -12.03 8.85 4.61
N GLY A 36 -10.85 8.27 4.80
CA GLY A 36 -9.62 8.98 5.14
C GLY A 36 -8.63 8.95 3.99
N LEU A 37 -8.53 10.03 3.21
CA LEU A 37 -7.56 10.14 2.12
C LEU A 37 -6.23 10.68 2.65
N ILE A 38 -5.22 9.82 2.71
CA ILE A 38 -3.88 10.18 3.16
C ILE A 38 -3.15 10.88 2.02
N ASP A 39 -2.71 12.11 2.28
CA ASP A 39 -1.94 12.94 1.37
C ASP A 39 -0.61 13.34 2.02
N LYS A 40 0.33 12.37 2.05
CA LYS A 40 1.67 12.55 2.64
C LYS A 40 2.82 12.35 1.67
N ASN A 41 2.54 11.86 0.47
CA ASN A 41 3.55 11.62 -0.55
C ASN A 41 3.32 12.44 -1.83
N SER A 42 2.62 13.57 -1.74
CA SER A 42 2.41 14.52 -2.84
C SER A 42 3.67 15.30 -3.18
N GLY A 43 3.82 15.64 -4.47
CA GLY A 43 4.97 16.42 -4.96
C GLY A 43 6.30 15.68 -4.79
N LEU A 44 7.32 16.40 -4.29
CA LEU A 44 8.67 15.83 -4.11
C LEU A 44 8.76 14.87 -2.92
N HIS A 45 7.82 14.91 -1.97
CA HIS A 45 7.80 14.03 -0.80
C HIS A 45 7.68 12.55 -1.17
N THR A 46 7.16 12.26 -2.36
CA THR A 46 7.06 10.91 -2.90
C THR A 46 8.40 10.15 -2.93
N TYR A 47 9.52 10.87 -2.87
CA TYR A 47 10.87 10.33 -2.91
C TYR A 47 11.53 10.16 -1.53
N ASP A 48 10.86 10.57 -0.45
CA ASP A 48 11.39 10.58 0.93
C ASP A 48 11.57 9.18 1.53
N GLY A 49 11.10 8.13 0.85
CA GLY A 49 11.18 6.74 1.30
C GLY A 49 9.89 6.23 1.92
N ILE A 50 9.60 4.94 1.69
CA ILE A 50 8.43 4.21 2.18
C ILE A 50 8.33 4.27 3.71
N ASP A 51 9.46 4.20 4.40
CA ASP A 51 9.53 4.25 5.85
C ASP A 51 9.16 5.64 6.41
N VAL A 52 9.68 6.71 5.80
CA VAL A 52 9.35 8.09 6.18
C VAL A 52 7.89 8.39 5.92
N LEU A 53 7.42 8.10 4.71
CA LEU A 53 6.01 8.26 4.32
C LEU A 53 5.07 7.42 5.19
N GLY A 54 5.53 6.24 5.59
CA GLY A 54 4.81 5.33 6.46
C GLY A 54 4.66 5.88 7.88
N ASP A 55 5.72 6.43 8.46
CA ASP A 55 5.67 7.08 9.78
C ASP A 55 4.81 8.36 9.76
N GLU A 56 4.84 9.12 8.67
CA GLU A 56 3.92 10.27 8.50
C GLU A 56 2.46 9.83 8.37
N SER A 57 2.20 8.75 7.65
CA SER A 57 0.88 8.16 7.52
C SER A 57 0.34 7.63 8.85
N VAL A 58 1.19 7.09 9.73
CA VAL A 58 0.81 6.71 11.10
C VAL A 58 0.29 7.93 11.86
N ARG A 59 1.06 9.03 11.88
CA ARG A 59 0.65 10.27 12.57
C ARG A 59 -0.64 10.83 11.99
N TRP A 60 -0.80 10.76 10.67
CA TRP A 60 -2.00 11.21 10.01
C TRP A 60 -3.22 10.39 10.43
N VAL A 61 -3.12 9.06 10.46
CA VAL A 61 -4.22 8.16 10.89
C VAL A 61 -4.62 8.43 12.33
N GLU A 62 -3.65 8.59 13.23
CA GLU A 62 -3.91 8.88 14.65
C GLU A 62 -4.61 10.24 14.82
N ASN A 63 -4.13 11.28 14.13
CA ASN A 63 -4.75 12.60 14.15
C ASN A 63 -6.15 12.60 13.53
N PHE A 64 -6.34 11.85 12.44
CA PHE A 64 -7.63 11.74 11.77
C PHE A 64 -8.70 11.12 12.67
N LEU A 65 -8.30 10.20 13.56
CA LEU A 65 -9.21 9.50 14.47
C LEU A 65 -9.36 10.18 15.83
N PHE A 66 -8.59 11.23 16.12
CA PHE A 66 -8.54 11.87 17.43
C PHE A 66 -9.92 12.35 17.92
N ASP A 67 -10.73 12.89 17.02
CA ASP A 67 -12.06 13.44 17.29
C ASP A 67 -13.21 12.51 16.85
N LYS A 68 -12.92 11.22 16.61
CA LYS A 68 -13.90 10.24 16.09
C LYS A 68 -14.05 9.04 17.03
N PRO A 69 -14.67 9.21 18.22
CA PRO A 69 -14.77 8.16 19.24
C PRO A 69 -15.65 6.99 18.79
N ASP A 70 -16.59 7.19 17.86
CA ASP A 70 -17.54 6.17 17.41
C ASP A 70 -16.97 5.20 16.36
N VAL A 71 -15.73 5.45 15.89
CA VAL A 71 -15.03 4.58 14.95
C VAL A 71 -14.52 3.34 15.68
N THR A 72 -14.88 2.19 15.13
CA THR A 72 -14.58 0.87 15.73
C THR A 72 -13.93 -0.07 14.73
N GLU A 73 -14.18 0.11 13.43
CA GLU A 73 -13.62 -0.69 12.37
C GLU A 73 -12.75 0.15 11.43
N VAL A 74 -11.65 -0.44 10.96
CA VAL A 74 -10.69 0.21 10.05
C VAL A 74 -10.36 -0.68 8.87
N SER A 75 -10.29 -0.09 7.68
CA SER A 75 -9.72 -0.70 6.48
C SER A 75 -8.62 0.18 5.91
N PHE A 76 -7.67 -0.42 5.21
CA PHE A 76 -6.57 0.26 4.54
C PHE A 76 -6.54 -0.15 3.07
N ILE A 77 -6.44 0.86 2.20
CA ILE A 77 -6.38 0.70 0.75
C ILE A 77 -5.15 1.45 0.24
N GLY A 78 -4.31 0.78 -0.53
CA GLY A 78 -3.13 1.42 -1.14
C GLY A 78 -3.08 1.22 -2.65
N TYR A 79 -2.81 2.29 -3.39
CA TYR A 79 -2.57 2.23 -4.82
C TYR A 79 -1.07 2.39 -5.12
N SER A 80 -0.49 1.48 -5.90
CA SER A 80 0.91 1.53 -6.31
C SER A 80 1.85 1.66 -5.10
N LEU A 81 2.73 2.67 -5.07
CA LEU A 81 3.58 3.00 -3.92
C LEU A 81 2.78 3.08 -2.61
N GLY A 82 1.55 3.60 -2.65
CA GLY A 82 0.69 3.73 -1.48
C GLY A 82 0.38 2.40 -0.81
N GLY A 83 0.38 1.27 -1.53
CA GLY A 83 0.26 -0.05 -0.92
C GLY A 83 1.48 -0.46 -0.10
N LEU A 84 2.68 -0.06 -0.52
CA LEU A 84 3.92 -0.29 0.24
C LEU A 84 3.95 0.59 1.48
N VAL A 85 3.57 1.87 1.34
CA VAL A 85 3.46 2.80 2.46
C VAL A 85 2.43 2.30 3.47
N MET A 86 1.23 1.90 3.02
CA MET A 86 0.20 1.34 3.89
C MET A 86 0.64 0.07 4.60
N ARG A 87 1.40 -0.82 3.93
CA ARG A 87 1.96 -2.01 4.57
C ARG A 87 2.92 -1.65 5.71
N TYR A 88 3.78 -0.65 5.50
CA TYR A 88 4.63 -0.13 6.56
C TYR A 88 3.79 0.49 7.70
N THR A 89 2.83 1.35 7.36
CA THR A 89 1.95 2.04 8.31
C THR A 89 1.20 1.07 9.21
N VAL A 90 0.56 0.02 8.67
CA VAL A 90 -0.17 -0.95 9.50
C VAL A 90 0.76 -1.75 10.42
N GLY A 91 2.00 -2.04 9.99
CA GLY A 91 3.01 -2.65 10.85
C GLY A 91 3.39 -1.78 12.04
N LYS A 92 3.55 -0.48 11.82
CA LYS A 92 3.82 0.50 12.88
C LYS A 92 2.62 0.67 13.81
N LEU A 93 1.40 0.75 13.27
CA LEU A 93 0.17 0.81 14.06
C LEU A 93 0.00 -0.45 14.93
N TYR A 94 0.29 -1.63 14.38
CA TYR A 94 0.30 -2.88 15.14
C TYR A 94 1.28 -2.83 16.32
N HIS A 95 2.52 -2.39 16.08
CA HIS A 95 3.50 -2.22 17.15
C HIS A 95 3.05 -1.23 18.24
N LYS A 96 2.26 -0.21 17.87
CA LYS A 96 1.65 0.76 18.80
C LYS A 96 0.37 0.27 19.48
N LYS A 97 -0.01 -1.01 19.32
CA LYS A 97 -1.25 -1.60 19.85
C LYS A 97 -2.52 -0.88 19.37
N PHE A 98 -2.46 -0.27 18.20
CA PHE A 98 -3.61 0.45 17.61
C PHE A 98 -4.82 -0.48 17.42
N PHE A 99 -4.57 -1.74 17.04
CA PHE A 99 -5.61 -2.72 16.76
C PHE A 99 -6.24 -3.35 18.02
N ASP A 100 -5.77 -3.01 19.23
CA ASP A 100 -6.46 -3.36 20.48
C ASP A 100 -7.77 -2.56 20.61
N LYS A 101 -7.82 -1.37 19.98
CA LYS A 101 -8.98 -0.47 19.98
C LYS A 101 -9.80 -0.58 18.70
N TYR A 102 -9.15 -0.70 17.54
CA TYR A 102 -9.81 -0.69 16.23
C TYR A 102 -9.74 -2.06 15.57
N THR A 103 -10.89 -2.59 15.14
CA THR A 103 -10.96 -3.89 14.45
C THR A 103 -10.46 -3.75 13.01
N PRO A 104 -9.37 -4.44 12.61
CA PRO A 104 -8.88 -4.42 11.24
C PRO A 104 -9.74 -5.31 10.33
N VAL A 105 -10.40 -4.71 9.33
CA VAL A 105 -11.34 -5.42 8.45
C VAL A 105 -10.70 -5.78 7.12
N ASN A 106 -10.32 -4.79 6.30
CA ASN A 106 -9.74 -5.04 4.98
C ASN A 106 -8.37 -4.37 4.81
N PHE A 107 -7.40 -5.11 4.30
CA PHE A 107 -6.15 -4.57 3.74
C PHE A 107 -6.13 -4.88 2.25
N ILE A 108 -6.25 -3.86 1.41
CA ILE A 108 -6.39 -4.00 -0.05
C ILE A 108 -5.31 -3.20 -0.75
N THR A 109 -4.66 -3.78 -1.75
CA THR A 109 -3.70 -3.04 -2.58
C THR A 109 -3.97 -3.22 -4.06
N PHE A 110 -3.77 -2.16 -4.83
CA PHE A 110 -3.94 -2.11 -6.27
C PHE A 110 -2.63 -1.78 -6.95
N ALA A 111 -2.20 -2.65 -7.88
CA ALA A 111 -0.98 -2.51 -8.65
C ALA A 111 0.20 -2.11 -7.77
N SER A 112 0.39 -2.73 -6.59
CA SER A 112 1.46 -2.38 -5.65
C SER A 112 2.65 -3.33 -5.79
N PRO A 113 3.90 -2.84 -5.89
CA PRO A 113 5.04 -3.70 -6.19
C PRO A 113 5.60 -4.33 -4.90
N HIS A 114 4.80 -5.20 -4.24
CA HIS A 114 5.14 -5.82 -2.95
C HIS A 114 6.43 -6.66 -3.00
N LEU A 115 6.78 -7.19 -4.16
CA LEU A 115 8.02 -7.94 -4.39
C LEU A 115 9.19 -7.06 -4.88
N GLY A 116 8.99 -5.75 -4.91
CA GLY A 116 9.92 -4.80 -5.49
C GLY A 116 9.92 -4.81 -7.02
N ALA A 117 10.79 -3.99 -7.60
CA ALA A 117 11.00 -3.89 -9.04
C ALA A 117 12.50 -4.03 -9.37
N SER A 118 13.07 -5.19 -9.01
CA SER A 118 14.49 -5.49 -9.25
C SER A 118 14.77 -5.91 -10.70
N LYS A 119 16.01 -5.65 -11.17
CA LYS A 119 16.51 -5.99 -12.52
C LYS A 119 16.28 -7.48 -12.84
N LEU A 120 15.32 -7.77 -13.71
CA LEU A 120 15.30 -9.02 -14.48
C LEU A 120 16.09 -8.83 -15.79
N PRO A 121 16.79 -9.85 -16.32
CA PRO A 121 17.76 -9.69 -17.41
C PRO A 121 17.19 -9.31 -18.79
N ASN A 122 15.87 -9.13 -18.95
CA ASN A 122 15.22 -9.04 -20.26
C ASN A 122 14.56 -7.68 -20.54
N LYS A 123 14.53 -7.31 -21.84
CA LYS A 123 14.09 -6.05 -22.49
C LYS A 123 12.80 -5.39 -21.94
N ILE A 124 11.92 -6.13 -21.28
CA ILE A 124 10.67 -5.65 -20.67
C ILE A 124 10.95 -4.67 -19.51
N PHE A 125 12.06 -4.89 -18.79
CA PHE A 125 12.49 -4.08 -17.66
C PHE A 125 12.93 -2.66 -18.06
N ASN A 126 13.30 -2.43 -19.33
CA ASN A 126 13.80 -1.14 -19.78
C ASN A 126 12.76 -0.02 -19.67
N HIS A 127 11.44 -0.29 -19.73
CA HIS A 127 10.44 0.78 -19.63
C HIS A 127 10.19 1.22 -18.20
N LEU A 128 10.10 0.29 -17.26
CA LEU A 128 9.95 0.62 -15.84
C LEU A 128 11.24 1.17 -15.25
N PHE A 129 12.38 0.56 -15.60
CA PHE A 129 13.68 1.03 -15.19
C PHE A 129 14.01 2.38 -15.81
N ASN A 130 13.70 2.67 -17.09
CA ASN A 130 13.91 4.01 -17.66
C ASN A 130 12.93 5.06 -17.10
N PHE A 131 11.78 4.65 -16.59
CA PHE A 131 10.82 5.52 -15.89
C PHE A 131 11.29 5.85 -14.45
N PHE A 132 11.92 4.90 -13.77
CA PHE A 132 12.48 5.07 -12.42
C PHE A 132 13.97 5.44 -12.40
N SER A 133 14.73 5.37 -13.51
CA SER A 133 16.20 5.42 -13.53
C SER A 133 16.78 6.76 -13.06
N GLY A 134 16.07 7.87 -13.26
CA GLY A 134 16.43 9.16 -12.65
C GLY A 134 16.25 9.19 -11.13
N ASN A 135 15.37 8.34 -10.60
CA ASN A 135 14.92 8.33 -9.20
C ASN A 135 15.46 7.15 -8.37
N ILE A 136 16.19 6.20 -8.97
CA ILE A 136 16.92 5.15 -8.22
C ILE A 136 18.00 5.79 -7.31
N ALA A 137 18.45 7.01 -7.63
CA ALA A 137 19.29 7.78 -6.71
C ALA A 137 18.55 8.18 -5.41
N LEU A 138 17.23 8.36 -5.48
CA LEU A 138 16.37 8.79 -4.39
C LEU A 138 15.91 7.60 -3.54
N ARG A 139 15.55 7.87 -2.28
CA ARG A 139 15.35 6.83 -1.26
C ARG A 139 14.22 5.85 -1.61
N THR A 140 13.06 6.36 -2.03
CA THR A 140 11.93 5.51 -2.48
C THR A 140 12.35 4.58 -3.63
N GLY A 141 13.10 5.08 -4.61
CA GLY A 141 13.59 4.29 -5.74
C GLY A 141 14.51 3.16 -5.30
N LYS A 142 15.44 3.42 -4.38
CA LYS A 142 16.33 2.39 -3.80
C LYS A 142 15.53 1.29 -3.09
N GLN A 143 14.53 1.66 -2.30
CA GLN A 143 13.69 0.70 -1.56
C GLN A 143 12.86 -0.19 -2.49
N ILE A 144 12.23 0.39 -3.51
CA ILE A 144 11.49 -0.39 -4.52
C ILE A 144 12.44 -1.33 -5.28
N ALA A 145 13.65 -0.88 -5.58
CA ALA A 145 14.65 -1.66 -6.30
C ALA A 145 15.41 -2.68 -5.42
N LEU A 146 15.08 -2.82 -4.13
CA LEU A 146 15.79 -3.66 -3.16
C LEU A 146 17.29 -3.32 -3.03
N LEU A 147 17.66 -2.06 -3.27
CA LEU A 147 19.04 -1.55 -3.19
C LEU A 147 19.30 -0.77 -1.89
N ASP A 148 18.30 -0.65 -1.02
CA ASP A 148 18.44 -0.03 0.29
C ASP A 148 18.96 -1.01 1.34
N HIS A 149 19.40 -0.46 2.48
CA HIS A 149 19.79 -1.22 3.65
C HIS A 149 18.97 -0.68 4.83
N PHE A 150 18.10 -1.50 5.40
CA PHE A 150 17.16 -1.08 6.44
C PHE A 150 17.50 -1.69 7.79
N LEU A 151 17.20 -2.97 8.01
CA LEU A 151 17.44 -3.66 9.28
C LEU A 151 18.35 -4.86 9.05
N ASN A 152 19.42 -4.98 9.85
CA ASN A 152 20.45 -6.01 9.71
C ASN A 152 21.06 -6.09 8.29
N GLY A 153 21.14 -4.95 7.60
CA GLY A 153 21.63 -4.87 6.23
C GLY A 153 20.66 -5.39 5.16
N LEU A 154 19.46 -5.83 5.53
CA LEU A 154 18.44 -6.30 4.57
C LEU A 154 17.59 -5.14 4.04
N PRO A 155 17.13 -5.20 2.77
CA PRO A 155 16.21 -4.22 2.19
C PRO A 155 14.88 -4.13 2.93
N LEU A 156 14.26 -2.94 2.96
CA LEU A 156 13.00 -2.71 3.67
C LEU A 156 11.88 -3.66 3.22
N LEU A 157 11.70 -3.87 1.91
CA LEU A 157 10.62 -4.75 1.41
C LEU A 157 10.81 -6.22 1.85
N VAL A 158 12.06 -6.66 2.02
CA VAL A 158 12.40 -7.99 2.54
C VAL A 158 12.00 -8.08 4.01
N ILE A 159 12.33 -7.06 4.80
CA ILE A 159 11.92 -6.96 6.21
C ILE A 159 10.40 -6.95 6.35
N MET A 160 9.67 -6.20 5.51
CA MET A 160 8.21 -6.17 5.54
C MET A 160 7.54 -7.51 5.16
N SER A 161 8.29 -8.41 4.52
CA SER A 161 7.82 -9.73 4.08
C SER A 161 8.16 -10.87 5.03
N ASN A 162 8.94 -10.61 6.08
CA ASN A 162 9.33 -11.64 7.03
C ASN A 162 8.27 -11.78 8.15
N PRO A 163 7.74 -12.99 8.40
CA PRO A 163 6.73 -13.26 9.43
C PRO A 163 7.12 -12.87 10.86
N ASN A 164 8.41 -12.75 11.14
CA ASN A 164 8.91 -12.40 12.47
C ASN A 164 8.81 -10.90 12.80
N TYR A 165 8.47 -10.05 11.82
CA TYR A 165 8.36 -8.60 12.03
C TYR A 165 6.92 -8.11 11.98
N CYS A 166 6.70 -6.97 12.65
CA CYS A 166 5.39 -6.34 12.84
C CYS A 166 4.62 -6.10 11.53
N PHE A 167 5.30 -5.85 10.42
CA PHE A 167 4.68 -5.58 9.12
C PHE A 167 3.90 -6.77 8.58
N PHE A 168 4.43 -7.99 8.73
CA PHE A 168 3.74 -9.20 8.31
C PHE A 168 2.65 -9.56 9.32
N GLN A 169 2.98 -9.53 10.62
CA GLN A 169 2.05 -9.84 11.70
C GLN A 169 0.81 -8.93 11.70
N ALA A 170 0.98 -7.65 11.39
CA ALA A 170 -0.13 -6.72 11.24
C ALA A 170 -1.11 -7.15 10.14
N LEU A 171 -0.60 -7.68 9.02
CA LEU A 171 -1.45 -8.14 7.92
C LEU A 171 -2.30 -9.35 8.33
N GLU A 172 -1.77 -10.22 9.19
CA GLU A 172 -2.49 -11.41 9.68
C GLU A 172 -3.75 -11.04 10.47
N LEU A 173 -3.77 -9.87 11.12
CA LEU A 173 -4.94 -9.40 11.87
C LEU A 173 -6.15 -9.06 11.00
N PHE A 174 -5.94 -8.67 9.74
CA PHE A 174 -7.04 -8.24 8.88
C PHE A 174 -7.95 -9.41 8.50
N LYS A 175 -9.27 -9.23 8.67
CA LYS A 175 -10.27 -10.23 8.26
C LYS A 175 -10.15 -10.59 6.77
N ARG A 176 -9.83 -9.60 5.93
CA ARG A 176 -9.60 -9.76 4.49
C ARG A 176 -8.32 -9.08 4.03
N ARG A 177 -7.54 -9.79 3.21
CA ARG A 177 -6.37 -9.28 2.50
C ARG A 177 -6.58 -9.53 1.01
N ALA A 178 -6.52 -8.48 0.19
CA ALA A 178 -6.65 -8.62 -1.26
C ALA A 178 -5.57 -7.81 -1.98
N LEU A 179 -4.95 -8.43 -2.98
CA LEU A 179 -4.01 -7.77 -3.88
C LEU A 179 -4.54 -7.87 -5.31
N PHE A 180 -4.78 -6.72 -5.91
CA PHE A 180 -5.20 -6.63 -7.31
C PHE A 180 -3.99 -6.19 -8.12
N THR A 181 -3.59 -6.99 -9.09
CA THR A 181 -2.58 -6.61 -10.07
C THR A 181 -3.22 -6.53 -11.44
N ASN A 182 -2.83 -5.53 -12.21
CA ASN A 182 -3.19 -5.50 -13.62
C ASN A 182 -2.35 -6.54 -14.36
N VAL A 183 -3.01 -7.31 -15.22
CA VAL A 183 -2.38 -8.34 -16.05
C VAL A 183 -2.07 -7.80 -17.44
N LEU A 184 -2.85 -6.82 -17.89
CA LEU A 184 -2.76 -6.19 -19.21
C LEU A 184 -2.71 -4.67 -19.04
N ASN A 185 -1.94 -3.99 -19.90
CA ASN A 185 -1.81 -2.52 -20.01
C ASN A 185 -1.21 -1.74 -18.83
N ASP A 186 -0.79 -2.40 -17.75
CA ASP A 186 0.01 -1.74 -16.71
C ASP A 186 1.49 -1.70 -17.13
N ARG A 187 1.90 -0.52 -17.60
CA ARG A 187 3.28 -0.26 -18.05
C ARG A 187 4.23 -0.02 -16.88
N MET A 188 3.70 0.17 -15.67
CA MET A 188 4.48 0.52 -14.49
C MET A 188 4.66 -0.65 -13.53
N ILE A 189 3.65 -1.48 -13.30
CA ILE A 189 3.76 -2.58 -12.35
C ILE A 189 3.38 -3.87 -13.05
N THR A 190 4.41 -4.65 -13.33
CA THR A 190 4.28 -5.95 -13.98
C THR A 190 3.62 -6.95 -13.04
N TYR A 191 2.88 -7.90 -13.60
CA TYR A 191 2.25 -9.00 -12.86
C TYR A 191 3.21 -9.69 -11.86
N THR A 192 4.47 -9.88 -12.24
CA THR A 192 5.50 -10.55 -11.43
C THR A 192 5.93 -9.78 -10.18
N SER A 193 5.69 -8.46 -10.14
CA SER A 193 5.98 -7.63 -8.95
C SER A 193 4.73 -7.25 -8.18
N GLY A 194 3.56 -7.26 -8.83
CA GLY A 194 2.26 -6.95 -8.24
C GLY A 194 1.45 -8.15 -7.72
N SER A 195 1.77 -9.39 -8.14
CA SER A 195 1.11 -10.61 -7.66
C SER A 195 1.94 -11.38 -6.63
N ILE A 196 1.25 -12.11 -5.76
CA ILE A 196 1.83 -13.13 -4.88
C ILE A 196 1.00 -14.40 -5.12
N SER A 197 1.57 -15.39 -5.83
CA SER A 197 0.91 -16.68 -6.09
C SER A 197 1.87 -17.85 -5.94
N VAL A 198 1.37 -18.99 -5.44
CA VAL A 198 2.11 -20.25 -5.31
C VAL A 198 2.01 -21.09 -6.60
N SER A 199 1.04 -20.81 -7.47
CA SER A 199 0.83 -21.44 -8.78
C SER A 199 0.39 -20.42 -9.83
N ILE A 200 0.75 -20.62 -11.10
CA ILE A 200 0.30 -19.78 -12.23
C ILE A 200 -1.03 -20.35 -12.78
N GLU A 201 -1.99 -20.58 -11.90
CA GLU A 201 -3.34 -20.99 -12.32
C GLU A 201 -4.33 -19.91 -11.89
N ASN A 202 -5.15 -19.46 -12.85
CA ASN A 202 -6.16 -18.40 -12.70
C ASN A 202 -5.62 -16.98 -12.52
N VAL A 203 -4.78 -16.54 -13.46
CA VAL A 203 -4.56 -15.11 -13.69
C VAL A 203 -5.86 -14.53 -14.26
N ALA A 204 -6.72 -13.98 -13.41
CA ALA A 204 -7.97 -13.35 -13.84
C ALA A 204 -7.65 -12.16 -14.78
N THR A 205 -7.84 -12.36 -16.09
CA THR A 205 -7.60 -11.36 -17.14
C THR A 205 -8.79 -10.42 -17.30
N ASN A 206 -9.21 -9.77 -16.21
CA ASN A 206 -10.44 -8.98 -16.06
C ASN A 206 -11.68 -9.82 -15.72
N SER A 207 -12.14 -9.70 -14.49
CA SER A 207 -13.56 -9.74 -14.14
C SER A 207 -13.71 -9.26 -12.69
N PHE A 208 -14.27 -8.06 -12.55
CA PHE A 208 -14.86 -7.63 -11.29
C PHE A 208 -16.22 -8.33 -11.17
N ASN A 209 -16.30 -9.40 -10.37
CA ASN A 209 -17.57 -9.81 -9.81
C ASN A 209 -17.61 -9.31 -8.36
N VAL A 210 -18.42 -8.28 -8.15
CA VAL A 210 -18.85 -7.87 -6.82
C VAL A 210 -20.16 -8.61 -6.58
N GLU A 211 -20.12 -9.71 -5.84
CA GLU A 211 -21.28 -10.19 -5.09
C GLU A 211 -21.37 -9.42 -3.76
#